data_AF-A0A6C0L2M2-F1
#
_entry.id   AF-A0A6C0L2M2-F1
#
_cell.length_a   1.000
_cell.length_b   1.000
_cell.length_c   1.000
_cell.angle_alpha   90.00
_cell.angle_beta   90.00
_cell.angle_gamma   90.00
#
_symmetry.space_group_name_H-M   'P 1'
#
loop_
_entity.id
_entity.type
_entity.pdbx_description
1 polymer ?
#
loop_
_entity_poly.entity_id
_entity_poly.type
_entity_poly.pdbx_seq_one_letter_code
_entity_poly.pdbx_strand_id
1 'polypeptide(L)'
;MRDTFSKRHGFASVEEAEITVREDAPQALQEYLIQLGYECGLKPSDLRQIICQALKVLPDKQNWSERPNIHEENVQLLDNCKWYKVYDVIERVAEYLGQRNYQGDIYEYFNDELNEFFVEHGIGWKLVDGRVEVRGPESFEVVLRSAKEAELQAGHLTASKELHQAISDLSRRPAPDSTGAIQHALASLECVARQVTGDHQPTLGKIMNDHRMLIPAPLDLAVIKTWAYASEFGRHLQEGREPSFEEAELVVGLCASISNYLIKKANSQ
;
A
#
# COMPACT_ATOMS: atom_id res chain seq x y z
N MET A 1 -9.17 -19.98 -10.44
CA MET A 1 -8.57 -20.28 -11.76
C MET A 1 -7.41 -21.27 -11.57
N ARG A 2 -6.79 -21.80 -12.63
CA ARG A 2 -5.65 -22.74 -12.49
C ARG A 2 -4.34 -21.95 -12.41
N ASP A 3 -3.46 -22.30 -11.48
CA ASP A 3 -2.12 -21.68 -11.38
C ASP A 3 -1.38 -21.75 -12.71
N THR A 4 -0.74 -20.64 -13.09
CA THR A 4 0.06 -20.54 -14.32
C THR A 4 1.32 -21.40 -14.22
N PHE A 5 1.96 -21.67 -15.38
CA PHE A 5 3.24 -22.39 -15.39
C PHE A 5 4.30 -21.67 -14.54
N SER A 6 4.40 -20.34 -14.66
CA SER A 6 5.37 -19.55 -13.91
C SER A 6 5.16 -19.64 -12.39
N LYS A 7 3.91 -19.55 -11.93
CA LYS A 7 3.55 -19.70 -10.51
C LYS A 7 3.85 -21.11 -9.99
N ARG A 8 3.43 -22.15 -10.71
CA ARG A 8 3.65 -23.55 -10.29
C ARG A 8 5.12 -23.97 -10.22
N HIS A 9 5.99 -23.31 -10.98
CA HIS A 9 7.39 -23.65 -11.08
C HIS A 9 8.33 -22.60 -10.45
N GLY A 10 7.79 -21.61 -9.74
CA GLY A 10 8.60 -20.61 -9.02
C GLY A 10 9.36 -19.65 -9.92
N PHE A 11 8.96 -19.49 -11.18
CA PHE A 11 9.55 -18.50 -12.10
C PHE A 11 8.97 -17.09 -11.91
N ALA A 12 7.77 -16.97 -11.34
CA ALA A 12 7.12 -15.67 -11.09
C ALA A 12 7.81 -14.86 -9.96
N SER A 13 8.62 -15.51 -9.12
CA SER A 13 9.26 -14.89 -7.95
C SER A 13 10.66 -14.33 -8.23
N VAL A 14 11.03 -14.13 -9.49
CA VAL A 14 12.42 -13.80 -9.86
C VAL A 14 12.41 -12.55 -10.73
N GLU A 15 12.82 -11.43 -10.11
CA GLU A 15 12.96 -10.06 -10.63
C GLU A 15 11.73 -9.14 -10.43
N GLU A 16 11.55 -8.65 -9.20
CA GLU A 16 10.82 -7.39 -8.98
C GLU A 16 11.44 -6.31 -9.87
N ALA A 17 10.67 -5.77 -10.80
CA ALA A 17 11.12 -4.63 -11.58
C ALA A 17 11.28 -3.42 -10.66
N GLU A 18 12.41 -2.72 -10.78
CA GLU A 18 12.62 -1.46 -10.09
C GLU A 18 11.44 -0.52 -10.34
N ILE A 19 10.99 0.17 -9.29
CA ILE A 19 9.88 1.12 -9.42
C ILE A 19 10.32 2.27 -10.30
N THR A 20 9.80 2.31 -11.52
CA THR A 20 10.09 3.32 -12.54
C THR A 20 8.87 4.15 -12.91
N VAL A 21 7.66 3.66 -12.60
CA VAL A 21 6.38 4.32 -12.91
C VAL A 21 5.69 4.72 -11.61
N ARG A 22 5.65 6.03 -11.30
CA ARG A 22 4.91 6.58 -10.14
C ARG A 22 3.76 7.51 -10.51
N GLU A 23 3.92 8.33 -11.56
CA GLU A 23 2.93 9.34 -11.96
C GLU A 23 2.50 9.16 -13.42
N ASP A 24 2.28 7.91 -13.82
CA ASP A 24 1.82 7.56 -15.15
C ASP A 24 1.00 6.27 -15.10
N ALA A 25 0.23 6.01 -16.15
CA ALA A 25 -0.54 4.80 -16.35
C ALA A 25 -0.21 4.28 -17.76
N PRO A 26 0.85 3.47 -17.91
CA PRO A 26 1.33 3.01 -19.21
C PRO A 26 0.23 2.29 -19.99
N GLN A 27 0.28 2.36 -21.31
CA GLN A 27 -0.70 1.71 -22.19
C GLN A 27 -0.90 0.23 -21.84
N ALA A 28 0.18 -0.49 -21.50
CA ALA A 28 0.12 -1.88 -21.05
C ALA A 28 -0.80 -2.07 -19.82
N LEU A 29 -0.78 -1.17 -18.85
CA LEU A 29 -1.68 -1.21 -17.69
C LEU A 29 -3.14 -1.02 -18.12
N GLN A 30 -3.39 -0.08 -19.02
CA GLN A 30 -4.74 0.23 -19.48
C GLN A 30 -5.36 -0.94 -20.25
N GLU A 31 -4.59 -1.55 -21.15
CA GLU A 31 -4.98 -2.73 -21.91
C GLU A 31 -5.20 -3.94 -20.99
N TYR A 32 -4.29 -4.15 -20.04
CA TYR A 32 -4.38 -5.23 -19.07
C TYR A 32 -5.60 -5.08 -18.15
N LEU A 33 -5.92 -3.87 -17.68
CA LEU A 33 -7.13 -3.61 -16.89
C LEU A 33 -8.41 -4.04 -17.61
N ILE A 34 -8.50 -3.77 -18.92
CA ILE A 34 -9.63 -4.19 -19.75
C ILE A 34 -9.69 -5.72 -19.84
N GLN A 35 -8.55 -6.36 -20.11
CA GLN A 35 -8.46 -7.82 -20.19
C GLN A 35 -8.87 -8.48 -18.86
N LEU A 36 -8.26 -8.04 -17.75
CA LEU A 36 -8.49 -8.57 -16.42
C LEU A 36 -9.95 -8.38 -15.99
N GLY A 37 -10.56 -7.22 -16.30
CA GLY A 37 -11.99 -7.01 -16.07
C GLY A 37 -12.85 -8.06 -16.78
N TYR A 38 -12.53 -8.41 -18.03
CA TYR A 38 -13.24 -9.45 -18.77
C TYR A 38 -13.02 -10.86 -18.22
N GLU A 39 -11.81 -11.16 -17.77
CA GLU A 39 -11.50 -12.43 -17.10
C GLU A 39 -12.28 -12.59 -15.78
N CYS A 40 -12.49 -11.48 -15.06
CA CYS A 40 -13.36 -11.39 -13.89
C CYS A 40 -14.86 -11.40 -14.23
N GLY A 41 -15.23 -11.58 -15.50
CA GLY A 41 -16.61 -11.77 -15.95
C GLY A 41 -17.37 -10.49 -16.28
N LEU A 42 -16.73 -9.32 -16.31
CA LEU A 42 -17.37 -8.09 -16.80
C LEU A 42 -17.55 -8.19 -18.31
N LYS A 43 -18.71 -7.79 -18.81
CA LYS A 43 -18.89 -7.51 -20.23
C LYS A 43 -18.28 -6.15 -20.58
N PRO A 44 -17.94 -5.90 -21.86
CA PRO A 44 -17.59 -4.56 -22.32
C PRO A 44 -18.57 -3.47 -21.86
N SER A 45 -19.87 -3.73 -21.87
CA SER A 45 -20.90 -2.81 -21.39
C SER A 45 -20.85 -2.54 -19.88
N ASP A 46 -20.57 -3.56 -19.06
CA ASP A 46 -20.39 -3.40 -17.60
C ASP A 46 -19.18 -2.52 -17.30
N LEU A 47 -18.05 -2.82 -17.95
CA LEU A 47 -16.82 -2.05 -17.80
C LEU A 47 -16.97 -0.62 -18.31
N ARG A 48 -17.69 -0.41 -19.42
CA ARG A 48 -18.00 0.93 -19.93
C ARG A 48 -18.73 1.76 -18.89
N GLN A 49 -19.73 1.19 -18.22
CA GLN A 49 -20.46 1.90 -17.17
C GLN A 49 -19.52 2.36 -16.06
N ILE A 50 -18.61 1.50 -15.61
CA ILE A 50 -17.62 1.82 -14.58
C ILE A 50 -16.67 2.92 -15.04
N ILE A 51 -16.12 2.81 -16.26
CA ILE A 51 -15.22 3.80 -16.86
C ILE A 51 -15.93 5.15 -16.99
N CYS A 52 -17.11 5.20 -17.60
CA CYS A 52 -17.89 6.42 -17.75
C CYS A 52 -18.18 7.11 -16.41
N GLN A 53 -18.47 6.33 -15.36
CA GLN A 53 -18.68 6.86 -14.00
C GLN A 53 -17.39 7.44 -13.40
N ALA A 54 -16.25 6.77 -13.56
CA ALA A 54 -14.95 7.26 -13.10
C ALA A 54 -14.52 8.57 -13.79
N LEU A 55 -14.76 8.61 -15.11
CA LEU A 55 -14.39 9.72 -15.99
C LEU A 55 -15.42 10.85 -16.00
N LYS A 56 -16.63 10.61 -15.48
CA LYS A 56 -17.77 11.53 -15.51
C LYS A 56 -18.18 11.93 -16.93
N VAL A 57 -18.21 10.95 -17.84
CA VAL A 57 -18.63 11.11 -19.23
C VAL A 57 -19.84 10.24 -19.54
N LEU A 58 -20.56 10.55 -20.61
CA LEU A 58 -21.65 9.70 -21.10
C LEU A 58 -21.09 8.65 -22.06
N PRO A 59 -21.66 7.42 -22.07
CA PRO A 59 -21.32 6.45 -23.10
C PRO A 59 -21.83 6.89 -24.47
N ASP A 60 -21.12 6.52 -25.52
CA ASP A 60 -21.59 6.71 -26.88
C ASP A 60 -22.76 5.76 -27.17
N LYS A 61 -23.94 6.34 -27.38
CA LYS A 61 -25.17 5.60 -27.67
C LYS A 61 -25.14 4.89 -29.02
N GLN A 62 -24.24 5.27 -29.92
CA GLN A 62 -24.05 4.59 -31.21
C GLN A 62 -23.24 3.31 -31.07
N ASN A 63 -22.48 3.15 -29.97
CA ASN A 63 -21.75 1.93 -29.66
C ASN A 63 -22.63 0.97 -28.85
N TRP A 64 -23.37 0.12 -29.56
CA TRP A 64 -24.34 -0.81 -28.94
C TRP A 64 -23.88 -2.28 -28.91
N SER A 65 -22.95 -2.69 -29.78
CA SER A 65 -22.41 -4.06 -29.78
C SER A 65 -21.27 -4.21 -28.77
N GLU A 66 -21.30 -5.23 -27.92
CA GLU A 66 -20.23 -5.54 -26.95
C GLU A 66 -18.84 -5.54 -27.59
N ARG A 67 -18.72 -6.17 -28.76
CA ARG A 67 -17.51 -6.13 -29.59
C ARG A 67 -17.87 -5.94 -31.07
N PRO A 68 -17.09 -5.15 -31.83
CA PRO A 68 -15.92 -4.40 -31.37
C PRO A 68 -16.27 -3.06 -30.68
N ASN A 69 -17.44 -2.48 -30.97
CA ASN A 69 -17.73 -1.06 -30.69
C ASN A 69 -17.57 -0.65 -29.21
N ILE A 70 -18.22 -1.33 -28.26
CA ILE A 70 -18.12 -0.94 -26.83
C ILE A 70 -16.71 -1.23 -26.27
N HIS A 71 -16.07 -2.30 -26.73
CA HIS A 71 -14.68 -2.59 -26.36
C HIS A 71 -13.73 -1.47 -26.83
N GLU A 72 -13.83 -1.05 -28.09
CA GLU A 72 -13.03 0.04 -28.65
C GLU A 72 -13.31 1.37 -27.93
N GLU A 73 -14.56 1.64 -27.56
CA GLU A 73 -14.92 2.79 -26.73
C GLU A 73 -14.20 2.76 -25.37
N ASN A 74 -14.17 1.61 -24.69
CA ASN A 74 -13.45 1.47 -23.41
C ASN A 74 -11.95 1.73 -23.56
N VAL A 75 -11.33 1.19 -24.62
CA VAL A 75 -9.91 1.43 -24.92
C VAL A 75 -9.66 2.92 -25.14
N GLN A 76 -10.47 3.57 -25.97
CA GLN A 76 -10.34 5.00 -26.26
C GLN A 76 -10.57 5.88 -25.02
N LEU A 77 -11.51 5.50 -24.15
CA LEU A 77 -11.79 6.24 -22.93
C LEU A 77 -10.62 6.20 -21.94
N LEU A 78 -9.96 5.04 -21.79
CA LEU A 78 -8.75 4.95 -20.95
C LEU A 78 -7.56 5.66 -21.58
N ASP A 79 -7.34 5.48 -22.88
CA ASP A 79 -6.20 6.08 -23.61
C ASP A 79 -6.21 7.61 -23.56
N ASN A 80 -7.40 8.22 -23.64
CA ASN A 80 -7.55 9.68 -23.65
C ASN A 80 -7.71 10.31 -22.26
N CYS A 81 -7.76 9.52 -21.18
CA CYS A 81 -7.95 10.07 -19.84
C CYS A 81 -6.62 10.51 -19.20
N LYS A 82 -6.71 11.26 -18.10
CA LYS A 82 -5.51 11.56 -17.31
C LYS A 82 -5.04 10.28 -16.62
N TRP A 83 -3.73 10.05 -16.52
CA TRP A 83 -3.18 8.81 -15.94
C TRP A 83 -3.82 8.40 -14.61
N TYR A 84 -4.04 9.34 -13.69
CA TYR A 84 -4.64 9.08 -12.38
C TYR A 84 -6.09 8.58 -12.45
N LYS A 85 -6.78 8.84 -13.57
CA LYS A 85 -8.12 8.32 -13.82
C LYS A 85 -8.14 6.83 -14.12
N VAL A 86 -7.05 6.24 -14.61
CA VAL A 86 -6.95 4.78 -14.74
C VAL A 86 -7.03 4.13 -13.36
N TYR A 87 -6.37 4.71 -12.37
CA TYR A 87 -6.44 4.26 -10.98
C TYR A 87 -7.82 4.49 -10.34
N ASP A 88 -8.50 5.60 -10.65
CA ASP A 88 -9.92 5.80 -10.27
C ASP A 88 -10.86 4.72 -10.86
N VAL A 89 -10.53 4.18 -12.05
CA VAL A 89 -11.27 3.07 -12.67
C VAL A 89 -10.93 1.76 -11.96
N ILE A 90 -9.66 1.50 -11.67
CA ILE A 90 -9.22 0.31 -10.91
C ILE A 90 -9.97 0.19 -9.58
N GLU A 91 -10.00 1.26 -8.78
CA GLU A 91 -10.71 1.24 -7.49
C GLU A 91 -12.21 0.97 -7.66
N ARG A 92 -12.84 1.52 -8.70
CA ARG A 92 -14.26 1.25 -8.98
C ARG A 92 -14.51 -0.16 -9.49
N VAL A 93 -13.60 -0.75 -10.25
CA VAL A 93 -13.69 -2.17 -10.64
C VAL A 93 -13.58 -3.04 -9.39
N ALA A 94 -12.63 -2.76 -8.51
CA ALA A 94 -12.47 -3.46 -7.23
C ALA A 94 -13.74 -3.34 -6.36
N GLU A 95 -14.30 -2.13 -6.24
CA GLU A 95 -15.56 -1.88 -5.54
C GLU A 95 -16.72 -2.67 -6.16
N TYR A 96 -16.86 -2.63 -7.49
CA TYR A 96 -17.91 -3.33 -8.21
C TYR A 96 -17.85 -4.85 -8.00
N LEU A 97 -16.65 -5.44 -8.06
CA LEU A 97 -16.42 -6.85 -7.81
C LEU A 97 -16.68 -7.20 -6.34
N GLY A 98 -16.22 -6.37 -5.40
CA GLY A 98 -16.42 -6.56 -3.96
C GLY A 98 -17.88 -6.41 -3.50
N GLN A 99 -18.70 -5.61 -4.19
CA GLN A 99 -20.13 -5.50 -3.89
C GLN A 99 -20.94 -6.68 -4.44
N ARG A 100 -20.49 -7.29 -5.54
CA ARG A 100 -21.14 -8.46 -6.18
C ARG A 100 -20.71 -9.79 -5.58
N ASN A 101 -20.12 -9.77 -4.39
CA ASN A 101 -19.37 -10.87 -3.78
C ASN A 101 -20.21 -12.09 -3.36
N TYR A 102 -20.85 -12.74 -4.33
CA TYR A 102 -21.39 -14.10 -4.26
C TYR A 102 -20.26 -15.15 -4.45
N GLN A 103 -19.04 -14.73 -4.84
CA GLN A 103 -17.85 -15.54 -5.10
C GLN A 103 -16.57 -14.77 -4.70
N GLY A 104 -16.10 -14.94 -3.45
CA GLY A 104 -14.88 -14.30 -2.92
C GLY A 104 -13.67 -14.42 -3.83
N ASP A 105 -13.56 -15.55 -4.49
CA ASP A 105 -12.47 -15.94 -5.38
C ASP A 105 -12.23 -14.96 -6.55
N ILE A 106 -13.25 -14.26 -7.05
CA ILE A 106 -13.09 -13.34 -8.20
C ILE A 106 -12.43 -12.02 -7.78
N TYR A 107 -12.82 -11.49 -6.63
CA TYR A 107 -12.23 -10.27 -6.10
C TYR A 107 -10.77 -10.50 -5.72
N GLU A 108 -10.47 -11.63 -5.07
CA GLU A 108 -9.11 -12.03 -4.74
C GLU A 108 -8.26 -12.21 -6.00
N TYR A 109 -8.79 -12.90 -7.02
CA TYR A 109 -8.10 -13.04 -8.31
C TYR A 109 -7.80 -11.68 -8.97
N PHE A 110 -8.76 -10.76 -9.01
CA PHE A 110 -8.53 -9.41 -9.55
C PHE A 110 -7.41 -8.69 -8.79
N ASN A 111 -7.42 -8.78 -7.46
CA ASN A 111 -6.45 -8.12 -6.61
C ASN A 111 -5.03 -8.69 -6.83
N ASP A 112 -4.91 -10.02 -6.83
CA ASP A 112 -3.64 -10.72 -6.97
C ASP A 112 -3.00 -10.46 -8.34
N GLU A 113 -3.77 -10.63 -9.42
CA GLU A 113 -3.27 -10.48 -10.79
C GLU A 113 -2.90 -9.02 -11.11
N LEU A 114 -3.69 -8.05 -10.62
CA LEU A 114 -3.36 -6.63 -10.81
C LEU A 114 -2.09 -6.23 -10.04
N ASN A 115 -1.94 -6.70 -8.80
CA ASN A 115 -0.75 -6.42 -7.99
C ASN A 115 0.50 -7.09 -8.56
N GLU A 116 0.38 -8.32 -9.08
CA GLU A 116 1.46 -8.99 -9.80
C GLU A 116 1.87 -8.18 -11.03
N PHE A 117 0.91 -7.71 -11.83
CA PHE A 117 1.19 -6.84 -12.97
C PHE A 117 1.94 -5.56 -12.56
N PHE A 118 1.56 -4.92 -11.45
CA PHE A 118 2.25 -3.74 -10.93
C PHE A 118 3.71 -4.02 -10.54
N VAL A 119 3.98 -5.20 -9.97
CA VAL A 119 5.34 -5.63 -9.61
C VAL A 119 6.16 -5.89 -10.87
N GLU A 120 5.64 -6.67 -11.82
CA GLU A 120 6.32 -7.03 -13.07
C GLU A 120 6.67 -5.81 -13.94
N HIS A 121 5.84 -4.76 -13.90
CA HIS A 121 6.01 -3.57 -14.74
C HIS A 121 6.63 -2.37 -14.00
N GLY A 122 7.12 -2.55 -12.77
CA GLY A 122 7.78 -1.49 -12.01
C GLY A 122 6.84 -0.33 -11.66
N ILE A 123 5.55 -0.61 -11.50
CA ILE A 123 4.51 0.38 -11.14
C ILE A 123 4.49 0.52 -9.62
N GLY A 124 4.72 1.73 -9.13
CA GLY A 124 4.83 2.09 -7.71
C GLY A 124 3.50 2.17 -6.96
N TRP A 125 2.51 1.39 -7.39
CA TRP A 125 1.16 1.34 -6.84
C TRP A 125 0.79 -0.11 -6.50
N LYS A 126 -0.10 -0.28 -5.53
CA LYS A 126 -0.70 -1.56 -5.15
C LYS A 126 -2.16 -1.37 -4.78
N LEU A 127 -3.00 -2.37 -5.02
CA LEU A 127 -4.39 -2.39 -4.61
C LEU A 127 -4.53 -3.13 -3.28
N VAL A 128 -4.87 -2.42 -2.21
CA VAL A 128 -5.08 -2.97 -0.87
C VAL A 128 -6.45 -2.55 -0.37
N ASP A 129 -7.27 -3.50 0.07
CA ASP A 129 -8.61 -3.24 0.61
C ASP A 129 -9.49 -2.35 -0.30
N GLY A 130 -9.36 -2.54 -1.62
CA GLY A 130 -10.10 -1.80 -2.65
C GLY A 130 -9.57 -0.39 -2.93
N ARG A 131 -8.43 -0.01 -2.36
CA ARG A 131 -7.79 1.30 -2.55
C ARG A 131 -6.41 1.16 -3.16
N VAL A 132 -6.07 2.09 -4.05
CA VAL A 132 -4.73 2.19 -4.61
C VAL A 132 -3.84 2.94 -3.63
N GLU A 133 -2.80 2.28 -3.15
CA GLU A 133 -1.80 2.81 -2.22
C GLU A 133 -0.42 2.76 -2.85
N VAL A 134 0.53 3.52 -2.29
CA VAL A 134 1.92 3.49 -2.74
C VAL A 134 2.50 2.11 -2.47
N ARG A 135 3.20 1.59 -3.48
CA ARG A 135 4.07 0.44 -3.36
C ARG A 135 5.50 0.93 -3.13
N GLY A 136 6.12 0.47 -2.06
CA GLY A 136 7.58 0.57 -1.88
C GLY A 136 8.29 -0.66 -2.49
N PRO A 137 9.62 -0.71 -2.45
CA PRO A 137 10.38 -1.91 -2.82
C PRO A 137 9.91 -3.13 -2.01
N GLU A 138 10.02 -4.35 -2.55
CA GLU A 138 9.56 -5.57 -1.85
C GLU A 138 10.16 -5.71 -0.46
N SER A 139 11.44 -5.36 -0.29
CA SER A 139 12.10 -5.37 1.03
C SER A 139 11.40 -4.48 2.06
N PHE A 140 10.83 -3.36 1.62
CA PHE A 140 10.04 -2.47 2.45
C PHE A 140 8.65 -3.05 2.73
N GLU A 141 7.98 -3.57 1.70
CA GLU A 141 6.64 -4.16 1.82
C GLU A 141 6.61 -5.40 2.74
N VAL A 142 7.62 -6.26 2.64
CA VAL A 142 7.79 -7.43 3.52
C VAL A 142 7.91 -7.00 4.98
N VAL A 143 8.66 -5.92 5.24
CA VAL A 143 8.83 -5.36 6.59
C VAL A 143 7.50 -4.82 7.12
N LEU A 144 6.76 -4.04 6.33
CA LEU A 144 5.47 -3.48 6.74
C LEU A 144 4.44 -4.57 7.02
N ARG A 145 4.30 -5.55 6.12
CA ARG A 145 3.38 -6.68 6.27
C ARG A 145 3.70 -7.48 7.54
N SER A 146 4.97 -7.83 7.73
CA SER A 146 5.40 -8.60 8.90
C SER A 146 5.12 -7.86 10.21
N ALA A 147 5.30 -6.54 10.24
CA ALA A 147 5.01 -5.72 11.41
C ALA A 147 3.50 -5.65 11.70
N LYS A 148 2.68 -5.38 10.68
CA LYS A 148 1.22 -5.32 10.80
C LYS A 148 0.65 -6.67 11.28
N GLU A 149 1.12 -7.78 10.72
CA GLU A 149 0.73 -9.12 11.13
C GLU A 149 1.11 -9.40 12.59
N ALA A 150 2.35 -9.08 12.99
CA ALA A 150 2.82 -9.25 14.36
C ALA A 150 2.00 -8.42 15.36
N GLU A 151 1.69 -7.16 15.02
CA GLU A 151 0.86 -6.27 15.83
C GLU A 151 -0.55 -6.82 15.99
N LEU A 152 -1.18 -7.29 14.90
CA LEU A 152 -2.52 -7.89 14.96
C LEU A 152 -2.55 -9.17 15.79
N GLN A 153 -1.57 -10.06 15.59
CA GLN A 153 -1.46 -11.33 16.35
C GLN A 153 -1.22 -11.09 17.84
N ALA A 154 -0.48 -10.05 18.20
CA ALA A 154 -0.26 -9.64 19.59
C ALA A 154 -1.45 -8.87 20.20
N GLY A 155 -2.51 -8.60 19.43
CA GLY A 155 -3.66 -7.80 19.89
C GLY A 155 -3.37 -6.29 20.00
N HIS A 156 -2.29 -5.81 19.37
CA HIS A 156 -1.84 -4.43 19.38
C HIS A 156 -2.60 -3.56 18.37
N LEU A 157 -3.93 -3.50 18.50
CA LEU A 157 -4.83 -2.88 17.51
C LEU A 157 -4.53 -1.40 17.25
N THR A 158 -4.14 -0.63 18.29
CA THR A 158 -3.77 0.78 18.12
C THR A 158 -2.48 0.92 17.31
N ALA A 159 -1.46 0.12 17.60
CA ALA A 159 -0.21 0.16 16.85
C ALA A 159 -0.43 -0.15 15.36
N SER A 160 -1.26 -1.15 15.06
CA SER A 160 -1.62 -1.52 13.69
C SER A 160 -2.39 -0.42 12.95
N LYS A 161 -3.29 0.30 13.63
CA LYS A 161 -3.97 1.47 13.06
C LYS A 161 -3.02 2.62 12.77
N GLU A 162 -2.11 2.92 13.69
CA GLU A 162 -1.11 3.97 13.50
C GLU A 162 -0.16 3.63 12.34
N LEU A 163 0.27 2.36 12.22
CA LEU A 163 1.10 1.91 11.10
C LEU A 163 0.35 2.02 9.76
N HIS A 164 -0.93 1.65 9.73
CA HIS A 164 -1.77 1.84 8.54
C HIS A 164 -1.92 3.32 8.17
N GLN A 165 -2.12 4.20 9.16
CA GLN A 165 -2.19 5.64 8.92
C GLN A 165 -0.88 6.19 8.35
N ALA A 166 0.27 5.73 8.85
CA ALA A 166 1.57 6.11 8.32
C ALA A 166 1.74 5.75 6.84
N ILE A 167 1.26 4.57 6.43
CA ILE A 167 1.26 4.14 5.02
C ILE A 167 0.31 5.00 4.19
N SER A 168 -0.86 5.33 4.73
CA SER A 168 -1.82 6.22 4.08
C SER A 168 -1.23 7.62 3.83
N ASP A 169 -0.45 8.14 4.78
CA ASP A 169 0.20 9.44 4.67
C ASP A 169 1.34 9.45 3.64
N LEU A 170 2.17 8.40 3.57
CA LEU A 170 3.12 8.19 2.47
C LEU A 170 2.41 8.10 1.11
N SER A 171 1.19 7.55 1.12
CA SER A 171 0.39 7.34 -0.09
C SER A 171 -0.39 8.57 -0.53
N ARG A 172 -0.43 9.64 0.28
CA ARG A 172 -1.20 10.85 -0.04
C ARG A 172 -0.67 11.49 -1.33
N ARG A 173 -1.59 12.01 -2.16
CA ARG A 173 -1.30 12.71 -3.41
C ARG A 173 -2.12 13.99 -3.54
N PRO A 174 -1.64 15.03 -4.28
CA PRO A 174 -0.48 15.04 -5.17
C PRO A 174 0.89 15.04 -4.48
N ALA A 175 0.95 15.44 -3.20
CA ALA A 175 2.16 15.36 -2.39
C ALA A 175 1.94 14.40 -1.20
N PRO A 176 2.94 13.57 -0.86
CA PRO A 176 2.89 12.74 0.34
C PRO A 176 2.89 13.61 1.60
N ASP A 177 2.27 13.11 2.67
CA ASP A 177 2.38 13.71 4.00
C ASP A 177 3.54 13.05 4.76
N SER A 178 4.78 13.39 4.36
CA SER A 178 6.01 12.82 4.92
C SER A 178 6.11 13.01 6.43
N THR A 179 5.69 14.18 6.93
CA THR A 179 5.65 14.47 8.37
C THR A 179 4.62 13.60 9.08
N GLY A 180 3.39 13.52 8.57
CA GLY A 180 2.34 12.65 9.11
C GLY A 180 2.80 11.20 9.18
N ALA A 181 3.37 10.69 8.08
CA ALA A 181 3.92 9.34 8.01
C ALA A 181 4.94 9.04 9.13
N ILE A 182 5.89 9.95 9.35
CA ILE A 182 6.89 9.84 10.43
C ILE A 182 6.23 9.85 11.81
N GLN A 183 5.26 10.73 12.03
CA GLN A 183 4.56 10.84 13.31
C GLN A 183 3.79 9.56 13.64
N HIS A 184 2.99 9.06 12.69
CA HIS A 184 2.16 7.87 12.85
C HIS A 184 3.00 6.60 12.98
N ALA A 185 4.10 6.47 12.24
CA ALA A 185 5.00 5.32 12.38
C ALA A 185 5.66 5.26 13.77
N LEU A 186 6.07 6.42 14.32
CA LEU A 186 6.57 6.46 15.69
C LEU A 186 5.47 6.24 16.74
N ALA A 187 4.25 6.71 16.49
CA ALA A 187 3.14 6.43 17.39
C ALA A 187 2.86 4.93 17.45
N SER A 188 2.90 4.23 16.31
CA SER A 188 2.84 2.77 16.24
C SER A 188 3.94 2.11 17.08
N LEU A 189 5.22 2.46 16.87
CA LEU A 189 6.33 1.89 17.62
C LEU A 189 6.24 2.20 19.13
N GLU A 190 5.81 3.41 19.50
CA GLU A 190 5.60 3.81 20.89
C GLU A 190 4.49 2.97 21.53
N CYS A 191 3.38 2.72 20.82
CA CYS A 191 2.32 1.82 21.28
C CYS A 191 2.85 0.40 21.52
N VAL A 192 3.61 -0.17 20.59
CA VAL A 192 4.22 -1.49 20.75
C VAL A 192 5.15 -1.52 21.96
N ALA A 193 6.03 -0.53 22.10
CA ALA A 193 6.96 -0.45 23.21
C ALA A 193 6.23 -0.40 24.57
N ARG A 194 5.18 0.41 24.70
CA ARG A 194 4.34 0.48 25.91
C ARG A 194 3.68 -0.85 26.25
N GLN A 195 3.19 -1.56 25.23
CA GLN A 195 2.52 -2.85 25.43
C GLN A 195 3.52 -3.93 25.86
N VAL A 196 4.71 -3.96 25.25
CA VAL A 196 5.76 -4.92 25.60
C VAL A 196 6.34 -4.68 26.99
N THR A 197 6.47 -3.42 27.43
CA THR A 197 7.01 -3.12 28.77
C THR A 197 5.96 -3.09 29.87
N GLY A 198 4.67 -3.03 29.52
CA GLY A 198 3.58 -2.82 30.48
C GLY A 198 3.51 -1.40 31.03
N ASP A 199 4.28 -0.45 30.48
CA ASP A 199 4.28 0.95 30.92
C ASP A 199 3.47 1.81 29.94
N HIS A 200 2.25 2.18 30.32
CA HIS A 200 1.27 2.78 29.41
C HIS A 200 1.34 4.31 29.27
N GLN A 201 2.13 5.00 30.10
CA GLN A 201 2.27 6.45 30.12
C GLN A 201 3.55 7.03 29.47
N PRO A 202 4.72 6.37 29.47
CA PRO A 202 5.96 6.98 28.99
C PRO A 202 5.96 7.17 27.48
N THR A 203 6.71 8.17 27.02
CA THR A 203 7.08 8.32 25.61
C THR A 203 8.11 7.27 25.22
N LEU A 204 8.28 7.00 23.92
CA LEU A 204 9.29 6.05 23.44
C LEU A 204 10.69 6.38 23.98
N GLY A 205 11.07 7.67 23.97
CA GLY A 205 12.35 8.11 24.54
C GLY A 205 12.51 7.78 26.03
N LYS A 206 11.44 7.87 26.83
CA LYS A 206 11.46 7.49 28.25
C LYS A 206 11.52 5.96 28.41
N ILE A 207 10.75 5.20 27.63
CA ILE A 207 10.77 3.73 27.64
C ILE A 207 12.19 3.21 27.34
N MET A 208 12.85 3.78 26.33
CA MET A 208 14.22 3.37 25.96
C MET A 208 15.24 3.65 27.07
N ASN A 209 15.05 4.73 27.86
CA ASN A 209 15.91 5.05 28.99
C ASN A 209 15.68 4.14 30.21
N ASP A 210 14.41 3.82 30.49
CA ASP A 210 13.99 3.05 31.67
C ASP A 210 14.16 1.53 31.44
N HIS A 211 14.02 1.06 30.20
CA HIS A 211 14.11 -0.34 29.80
C HIS A 211 15.28 -0.60 28.84
N ARG A 212 16.51 -0.31 29.27
CA ARG A 212 17.73 -0.44 28.42
C ARG A 212 18.03 -1.85 27.90
N MET A 213 17.37 -2.88 28.43
CA MET A 213 17.49 -4.26 27.95
C MET A 213 16.48 -4.59 26.84
N LEU A 214 15.53 -3.70 26.55
CA LEU A 214 14.52 -3.88 25.50
C LEU A 214 15.19 -4.01 24.12
N ILE A 215 16.17 -3.16 23.84
CA ILE A 215 17.08 -3.26 22.69
C ILE A 215 18.52 -3.20 23.23
N PRO A 216 19.39 -4.16 22.89
CA PRO A 216 20.74 -4.19 23.45
C PRO A 216 21.58 -3.00 22.98
N ALA A 217 22.42 -2.46 23.87
CA ALA A 217 23.40 -1.45 23.48
C ALA A 217 24.46 -2.05 22.53
N PRO A 218 24.95 -1.31 21.52
CA PRO A 218 24.60 0.08 21.18
C PRO A 218 23.47 0.23 20.15
N LEU A 219 22.72 -0.85 19.84
CA LEU A 219 21.66 -0.82 18.84
C LEU A 219 20.48 0.09 19.27
N ASP A 220 20.26 0.23 20.57
CA ASP A 220 19.32 1.17 21.17
C ASP A 220 19.51 2.62 20.69
N LEU A 221 20.76 3.01 20.36
CA LEU A 221 21.06 4.34 19.85
C LEU A 221 20.36 4.63 18.52
N ALA A 222 20.15 3.63 17.66
CA ALA A 222 19.41 3.81 16.41
C ALA A 222 17.98 4.29 16.70
N VAL A 223 17.29 3.64 17.64
CA VAL A 223 15.91 3.98 18.02
C VAL A 223 15.84 5.35 18.69
N ILE A 224 16.78 5.66 19.58
CA ILE A 224 16.87 6.97 20.23
C ILE A 224 17.07 8.08 19.20
N LYS A 225 17.92 7.87 18.19
CA LYS A 225 18.19 8.87 17.15
C LYS A 225 17.03 9.00 16.16
N THR A 226 16.36 7.91 15.79
CA THR A 226 15.12 7.97 15.00
C THR A 226 14.02 8.73 15.74
N TRP A 227 13.86 8.50 17.05
CA TRP A 227 12.92 9.24 17.89
C TRP A 227 13.27 10.74 17.98
N ALA A 228 14.55 11.07 18.14
CA ALA A 228 15.01 12.45 18.16
C ALA A 228 14.78 13.16 16.81
N TYR A 229 15.07 12.48 15.69
CA TYR A 229 14.80 12.99 14.35
C TYR A 229 13.31 13.31 14.18
N ALA A 230 12.41 12.35 14.43
CA ALA A 230 10.98 12.58 14.28
C ALA A 230 10.40 13.63 15.26
N SER A 231 11.07 13.87 16.39
CA SER A 231 10.67 14.95 17.30
C SER A 231 10.90 16.33 16.66
N GLU A 232 11.99 16.49 15.90
CA GLU A 232 12.35 17.74 15.20
C GLU A 232 11.64 17.89 13.84
N PHE A 233 11.47 16.80 13.08
CA PHE A 233 10.95 16.81 11.71
C PHE A 233 9.49 16.36 11.59
N GLY A 234 8.93 15.84 12.68
CA GLY A 234 7.54 15.40 12.80
C GLY A 234 6.77 16.26 13.79
N ARG A 235 7.01 16.06 15.10
CA ARG A 235 6.17 16.61 16.19
C ARG A 235 6.37 18.12 16.44
N HIS A 236 7.53 18.67 16.10
CA HIS A 236 7.86 20.09 16.24
C HIS A 236 8.42 20.66 14.93
N LEU A 237 7.62 20.61 13.86
CA LEU A 237 7.95 21.19 12.56
C LEU A 237 8.51 22.62 12.70
N GLN A 238 9.80 22.76 12.39
CA GLN A 238 10.40 24.07 12.13
C GLN A 238 10.15 24.42 10.67
N GLU A 239 9.75 25.67 10.42
CA GLU A 239 9.45 26.17 9.08
C GLU A 239 10.65 25.94 8.13
N GLY A 240 10.42 25.26 7.00
CA GLY A 240 11.45 24.94 5.99
C GLY A 240 12.21 23.62 6.18
N ARG A 241 11.78 22.74 7.09
CA ARG A 241 12.39 21.40 7.30
C ARG A 241 11.41 20.25 7.06
N GLU A 242 10.77 20.24 5.90
CA GLU A 242 9.92 19.10 5.51
C GLU A 242 10.80 17.90 5.11
N PRO A 243 10.56 16.72 5.68
CA PRO A 243 11.29 15.51 5.31
C PRO A 243 10.91 15.08 3.89
N SER A 244 11.90 14.60 3.15
CA SER A 244 11.71 13.97 1.84
C SER A 244 10.89 12.68 1.97
N PHE A 245 10.35 12.23 0.83
CA PHE A 245 9.63 10.95 0.78
C PHE A 245 10.54 9.80 1.22
N GLU A 246 11.80 9.80 0.77
CA GLU A 246 12.80 8.76 1.06
C GLU A 246 13.16 8.74 2.57
N GLU A 247 13.25 9.90 3.20
CA GLU A 247 13.45 10.00 4.66
C GLU A 247 12.23 9.46 5.42
N ALA A 248 11.01 9.79 4.97
CA ALA A 248 9.80 9.27 5.59
C ALA A 248 9.69 7.75 5.40
N GLU A 249 9.89 7.23 4.18
CA GLU A 249 9.92 5.80 3.88
C GLU A 249 10.93 5.07 4.76
N LEU A 250 12.16 5.59 4.90
CA LEU A 250 13.17 5.03 5.80
C LEU A 250 12.68 4.95 7.25
N VAL A 251 12.10 6.04 7.78
CA VAL A 251 11.61 6.07 9.16
C VAL A 251 10.46 5.10 9.37
N VAL A 252 9.49 5.02 8.45
CA VAL A 252 8.37 4.08 8.54
C VAL A 252 8.91 2.64 8.56
N GLY A 253 9.86 2.31 7.69
CA GLY A 253 10.46 0.97 7.61
C GLY A 253 11.25 0.59 8.86
N LEU A 254 12.00 1.54 9.44
CA LEU A 254 12.67 1.35 10.72
C LEU A 254 11.68 1.08 11.84
N CYS A 255 10.62 1.89 11.96
CA CYS A 255 9.60 1.70 12.99
C CYS A 255 8.95 0.32 12.91
N ALA A 256 8.52 -0.09 11.71
CA ALA A 256 7.93 -1.40 11.47
C ALA A 256 8.89 -2.54 11.83
N SER A 257 10.16 -2.44 11.43
CA SER A 257 11.19 -3.44 11.75
C SER A 257 11.42 -3.58 13.26
N ILE A 258 11.50 -2.45 13.96
CA ILE A 258 11.71 -2.42 15.41
C ILE A 258 10.47 -2.97 16.13
N SER A 259 9.26 -2.55 15.74
CA SER A 259 7.99 -3.06 16.30
C SER A 259 7.93 -4.59 16.22
N ASN A 260 8.21 -5.16 15.05
CA ASN A 260 8.22 -6.61 14.83
C ASN A 260 9.27 -7.30 15.72
N TYR A 261 10.48 -6.75 15.82
CA TYR A 261 11.52 -7.27 16.73
C TYR A 261 11.07 -7.27 18.20
N LEU A 262 10.48 -6.17 18.68
CA LEU A 262 10.03 -6.05 20.06
C LEU A 262 8.94 -7.08 20.39
N ILE A 263 7.96 -7.26 19.50
CA ILE A 263 6.88 -8.25 19.67
C ILE A 263 7.45 -9.67 19.70
N LYS A 264 8.33 -10.02 18.75
CA LYS A 264 8.96 -11.35 18.72
C LYS A 264 9.77 -11.63 19.98
N LYS A 265 10.52 -10.64 20.46
CA LYS A 265 11.31 -10.76 21.69
C LYS A 265 10.42 -10.95 22.93
N ALA A 266 9.31 -10.22 23.02
CA ALA A 266 8.35 -10.36 24.11
C ALA A 266 7.71 -11.76 24.13
N ASN A 267 7.37 -12.32 22.96
CA ASN A 267 6.78 -13.65 22.84
C ASN A 267 7.79 -14.80 23.04
N SER A 268 9.09 -14.52 22.99
CA SER A 268 10.16 -15.51 23.20
C SER A 268 10.61 -15.58 24.66
N GLN A 269 10.06 -14.74 25.53
CA GLN A 269 10.29 -14.71 26.98
C GLN A 269 9.15 -15.42 27.71
#